data_AF-A0A7J7Z3Y0-F1
#
_entry.id   AF-A0A7J7Z3Y0-F1
#
_cell.length_a   1.000
_cell.length_b   1.000
_cell.length_c   1.000
_cell.angle_alpha   90.00
_cell.angle_beta   90.00
_cell.angle_gamma   90.00
#
_symmetry.space_group_name_H-M   'P 1'
#
loop_
_entity.id
_entity.type
_entity.pdbx_description
1 polymer ?
#
loop_
_entity_poly.entity_id
_entity_poly.type
_entity_poly.pdbx_seq_one_letter_code
_entity_poly.pdbx_strand_id
1 'polypeptide(L)'
;MIDDSTDPILSTIRRIGLFNSRTDRVKVILHPEFLSSTSPLLPMDYEEFVRGCHLGVFPSYYEPWGYTPAECTVMGIPSVTTNLSGFGCFMQEHVADPTAYGIYIVDRRFRSPDDSCNQLTKFLYGFCKQSRRQRIIQRNRTERLSDLLDWRYLGRYYQHARHLTLSRAFPDKFHVESTSPPTTEGFKYPRPSSVPPSPTGSQVSSPQSSDVEDEDEDERYNEEEEAERDRLNIKSPFSLGHVPHGKKKLHGEYKN
;
A
#
# COMPACT_ATOMS: atom_id res chain seq x y z
N MET A 1 -25.85 21.42 4.43
CA MET A 1 -25.72 20.57 5.64
C MET A 1 -26.94 20.76 6.50
N ILE A 2 -27.53 19.68 7.03
CA ILE A 2 -28.74 19.76 7.87
C ILE A 2 -28.40 20.34 9.25
N ASP A 3 -27.29 19.91 9.86
CA ASP A 3 -26.76 20.49 11.09
C ASP A 3 -25.31 20.94 10.89
N ASP A 4 -25.16 22.12 10.31
CA ASP A 4 -23.87 22.74 10.04
C ASP A 4 -23.07 23.07 11.32
N SER A 5 -23.77 23.40 12.40
CA SER A 5 -23.17 23.95 13.61
C SER A 5 -22.50 22.90 14.49
N THR A 6 -23.04 21.66 14.47
CA THR A 6 -22.51 20.54 15.25
C THR A 6 -21.74 19.52 14.41
N ASP A 7 -21.72 19.69 13.08
CA ASP A 7 -20.93 18.82 12.20
C ASP A 7 -19.45 18.80 12.64
N PRO A 8 -18.88 17.62 12.94
CA PRO A 8 -17.55 17.53 13.53
C PRO A 8 -16.44 17.97 12.57
N ILE A 9 -16.64 17.84 11.25
CA ILE A 9 -15.65 18.23 10.24
C ILE A 9 -15.63 19.74 10.13
N LEU A 10 -16.78 20.37 9.91
CA LEU A 10 -16.91 21.83 9.79
C LEU A 10 -16.52 22.54 11.09
N SER A 11 -16.93 22.01 12.24
CA SER A 11 -16.51 22.52 13.55
C SER A 11 -14.99 22.47 13.73
N THR A 12 -14.35 21.39 13.28
CA THR A 12 -12.89 21.27 13.33
C THR A 12 -12.22 22.27 12.40
N ILE A 13 -12.66 22.39 11.15
CA ILE A 13 -12.12 23.34 10.15
C ILE A 13 -12.19 24.78 10.68
N ARG A 14 -13.34 25.18 11.25
CA ARG A 14 -13.53 26.51 11.87
C ARG A 14 -12.60 26.71 13.05
N ARG A 15 -12.48 25.72 13.94
CA ARG A 15 -11.63 25.77 15.14
C ARG A 15 -10.14 25.95 14.80
N ILE A 16 -9.66 25.34 13.73
CA ILE A 16 -8.25 25.44 13.30
C ILE A 16 -7.99 26.59 12.31
N GLY A 17 -9.03 27.34 11.92
CA GLY A 17 -8.90 28.55 11.12
C GLY A 17 -8.63 28.35 9.62
N LEU A 18 -8.97 27.19 9.05
CA LEU A 18 -8.77 26.92 7.61
C LEU A 18 -9.97 27.41 6.79
N PHE A 19 -9.94 28.69 6.43
CA PHE A 19 -11.03 29.37 5.69
C PHE A 19 -10.74 29.60 4.20
N ASN A 20 -9.72 28.93 3.65
CA ASN A 20 -9.28 29.10 2.26
C ASN A 20 -8.86 30.54 1.91
N SER A 21 -8.35 31.30 2.88
CA SER A 21 -7.83 32.66 2.69
C SER A 21 -6.73 32.68 1.64
N ARG A 22 -6.50 33.80 0.95
CA ARG A 22 -5.46 33.87 -0.12
C ARG A 22 -4.07 33.45 0.36
N THR A 23 -3.75 33.70 1.63
CA THR A 23 -2.49 33.33 2.28
C THR A 23 -2.35 31.85 2.60
N ASP A 24 -3.45 31.10 2.70
CA ASP A 24 -3.42 29.69 3.07
C ASP A 24 -2.81 28.86 1.94
N ARG A 25 -1.73 28.13 2.22
CA ARG A 25 -1.07 27.28 1.21
C ARG A 25 -1.76 25.93 1.02
N VAL A 26 -2.56 25.51 1.99
CA VAL A 26 -3.41 24.31 1.93
C VAL A 26 -4.86 24.77 1.90
N LYS A 27 -5.64 24.22 0.97
CA LYS A 27 -7.07 24.50 0.82
C LYS A 27 -7.88 23.27 1.23
N VAL A 28 -9.08 23.50 1.75
CA VAL A 28 -9.99 22.45 2.18
C VAL A 28 -11.31 22.61 1.44
N ILE A 29 -11.80 21.51 0.87
CA ILE A 29 -13.12 21.41 0.25
C ILE A 29 -13.79 20.20 0.90
N LEU A 30 -14.94 20.41 1.53
CA LEU A 30 -15.79 19.33 2.02
C LEU A 30 -16.86 19.03 0.96
N HIS A 31 -16.87 17.81 0.46
CA HIS A 31 -17.91 17.28 -0.43
C HIS A 31 -18.69 16.19 0.32
N PRO A 32 -19.82 16.53 0.98
CA PRO A 32 -20.54 15.61 1.87
C PRO A 32 -21.54 14.72 1.12
N GLU A 33 -21.14 14.21 -0.03
CA GLU A 33 -21.93 13.32 -0.90
C GLU A 33 -20.99 12.32 -1.58
N PHE A 34 -21.53 11.17 -2.00
CA PHE A 34 -20.75 10.26 -2.83
C PHE A 34 -20.51 10.87 -4.21
N LEU A 35 -19.31 10.64 -4.75
CA LEU A 35 -18.97 11.04 -6.10
C LEU A 35 -19.82 10.27 -7.11
N SER A 36 -20.27 10.97 -8.14
CA SER A 36 -21.06 10.41 -9.24
C SER A 36 -20.79 11.20 -10.51
N SER A 37 -20.62 10.51 -11.63
CA SER A 37 -20.61 11.07 -12.98
C SER A 37 -21.84 11.93 -13.30
N THR A 38 -22.96 11.75 -12.60
CA THR A 38 -24.18 12.54 -12.76
C THR A 38 -24.21 13.82 -11.92
N SER A 39 -23.22 14.04 -11.05
CA SER A 39 -23.14 15.24 -10.21
C SER A 39 -22.94 16.49 -11.07
N PRO A 40 -23.75 17.55 -10.89
CA PRO A 40 -23.60 18.78 -11.66
C PRO A 40 -22.35 19.61 -11.27
N LEU A 41 -21.76 19.33 -10.10
CA LEU A 41 -20.58 20.07 -9.60
C LEU A 41 -19.27 19.40 -9.98
N LEU A 42 -19.22 18.07 -9.82
CA LEU A 42 -18.03 17.28 -10.07
C LEU A 42 -18.45 15.98 -10.79
N PRO A 43 -18.66 16.03 -12.12
CA PRO A 43 -19.20 14.93 -12.91
C PRO A 43 -18.14 13.86 -13.16
N MET A 44 -17.77 13.12 -12.12
CA MET A 44 -16.81 12.01 -12.20
C MET A 44 -17.16 10.92 -11.20
N ASP A 45 -16.87 9.69 -11.58
CA ASP A 45 -17.01 8.57 -10.67
C ASP A 45 -15.84 8.52 -9.68
N TYR A 46 -16.03 7.82 -8.55
CA TYR A 46 -15.05 7.72 -7.48
C TYR A 46 -13.67 7.27 -7.97
N GLU A 47 -13.60 6.28 -8.85
CA GLU A 47 -12.34 5.77 -9.40
C GLU A 47 -11.58 6.81 -10.23
N GLU A 48 -12.30 7.61 -11.02
CA GLU A 48 -11.71 8.67 -11.84
C GLU A 48 -11.14 9.78 -10.95
N PHE A 49 -11.88 10.16 -9.91
CA PHE A 49 -11.42 11.12 -8.92
C PHE A 49 -10.16 10.66 -8.21
N VAL A 50 -10.12 9.41 -7.75
CA VAL A 50 -8.94 8.83 -7.08
C VAL A 50 -7.74 8.84 -8.02
N ARG A 51 -7.91 8.40 -9.28
CA ARG A 51 -6.82 8.41 -10.28
C ARG A 51 -6.30 9.82 -10.61
N GLY A 52 -7.17 10.83 -10.49
CA GLY A 52 -6.83 12.25 -10.65
C GLY A 52 -6.15 12.88 -9.42
N CYS A 53 -6.25 12.25 -8.25
CA CYS A 53 -5.59 12.70 -7.03
C CYS A 53 -4.10 12.29 -7.02
N HIS A 54 -3.33 12.93 -6.12
CA HIS A 54 -1.90 12.66 -5.99
C HIS A 54 -1.55 11.75 -4.80
N LEU A 55 -2.35 11.81 -3.73
CA LEU A 55 -2.10 11.11 -2.47
C LEU A 55 -3.43 10.87 -1.75
N GLY A 56 -3.70 9.63 -1.37
CA GLY A 56 -4.78 9.29 -0.43
C GLY A 56 -4.32 9.42 1.03
N VAL A 57 -5.15 9.93 1.94
CA VAL A 57 -4.75 10.15 3.34
C VAL A 57 -5.82 9.56 4.28
N PHE A 58 -5.53 8.38 4.85
CA PHE A 58 -6.45 7.57 5.64
C PHE A 58 -5.86 7.27 7.03
N PRO A 59 -5.72 8.28 7.92
CA PRO A 59 -5.05 8.12 9.21
C PRO A 59 -5.97 7.46 10.25
N SER A 60 -6.53 6.30 9.94
CA SER A 60 -7.58 5.64 10.71
C SER A 60 -7.14 5.16 12.09
N TYR A 61 -8.04 5.26 13.06
CA TYR A 61 -7.85 4.73 14.41
C TYR A 61 -8.40 3.32 14.57
N TYR A 62 -9.53 3.03 13.92
CA TYR A 62 -10.16 1.71 13.88
C TYR A 62 -10.54 1.39 12.43
N GLU A 63 -9.81 0.47 11.82
CA GLU A 63 -10.02 0.05 10.43
C GLU A 63 -9.58 -1.42 10.30
N PRO A 64 -10.50 -2.39 10.45
CA PRO A 64 -10.14 -3.80 10.51
C PRO A 64 -9.36 -4.31 9.29
N TRP A 65 -9.63 -3.74 8.12
CA TRP A 65 -8.88 -4.00 6.89
C TRP A 65 -8.34 -2.69 6.31
N GLY A 66 -9.11 -2.03 5.44
CA GLY A 66 -8.67 -0.81 4.77
C GLY A 66 -8.76 -0.96 3.26
N TYR A 67 -10.00 -0.96 2.75
CA TYR A 67 -10.24 -1.07 1.31
C TYR A 67 -9.81 0.18 0.56
N THR A 68 -10.07 1.38 1.10
CA THR A 68 -9.72 2.64 0.46
C THR A 68 -8.22 2.80 0.18
N PRO A 69 -7.29 2.58 1.14
CA PRO A 69 -5.85 2.60 0.81
C PRO A 69 -5.42 1.45 -0.11
N ALA A 70 -6.07 0.28 -0.05
CA ALA A 70 -5.81 -0.82 -0.97
C ALA A 70 -6.21 -0.48 -2.42
N GLU A 71 -7.40 0.09 -2.61
CA GLU A 71 -7.89 0.58 -3.90
C GLU A 71 -6.98 1.68 -4.47
N CYS A 72 -6.54 2.63 -3.64
CA CYS A 72 -5.55 3.62 -4.05
C CYS A 72 -4.27 2.94 -4.59
N THR A 73 -3.79 1.91 -3.90
CA THR A 73 -2.58 1.19 -4.31
C THR A 73 -2.78 0.49 -5.67
N VAL A 74 -3.92 -0.18 -5.86
CA VAL A 74 -4.28 -0.82 -7.14
C VAL A 74 -4.40 0.21 -8.27
N MET A 75 -4.80 1.44 -7.97
CA MET A 75 -4.86 2.54 -8.93
C MET A 75 -3.53 3.30 -9.11
N GLY A 76 -2.42 2.83 -8.50
CA GLY A 76 -1.11 3.48 -8.56
C GLY A 76 -1.06 4.84 -7.86
N ILE A 77 -1.90 5.04 -6.84
CA ILE A 77 -1.97 6.26 -6.05
C ILE A 77 -1.33 6.00 -4.67
N PRO A 78 -0.21 6.69 -4.34
CA PRO A 78 0.38 6.64 -3.01
C PRO A 78 -0.66 6.92 -1.93
N SER A 79 -0.50 6.32 -0.76
CA SER A 79 -1.45 6.50 0.33
C SER A 79 -0.78 6.57 1.71
N VAL A 80 -1.39 7.33 2.61
CA VAL A 80 -1.08 7.34 4.03
C VAL A 80 -2.10 6.48 4.77
N THR A 81 -1.62 5.55 5.58
CA THR A 81 -2.41 4.68 6.46
C THR A 81 -1.78 4.63 7.85
N THR A 82 -2.21 3.72 8.73
CA THR A 82 -1.70 3.62 10.10
C THR A 82 -1.32 2.18 10.45
N ASN A 83 -0.48 2.01 11.47
CA ASN A 83 -0.17 0.69 12.04
C ASN A 83 -1.29 0.14 12.95
N LEU A 84 -2.48 0.72 12.89
CA LEU A 84 -3.72 0.21 13.49
C LEU A 84 -4.70 -0.29 12.42
N SER A 85 -4.51 0.06 11.13
CA SER A 85 -5.31 -0.48 10.04
C SER A 85 -4.78 -1.86 9.61
N GLY A 86 -5.69 -2.77 9.23
CA GLY A 86 -5.30 -4.09 8.73
C GLY A 86 -4.39 -4.02 7.50
N PHE A 87 -4.68 -3.10 6.58
CA PHE A 87 -3.88 -2.81 5.39
C PHE A 87 -2.47 -2.32 5.76
N GLY A 88 -2.37 -1.38 6.70
CA GLY A 88 -1.09 -0.87 7.18
C GLY A 88 -0.25 -1.97 7.83
N CYS A 89 -0.85 -2.80 8.67
CA CYS A 89 -0.19 -3.97 9.25
C CYS A 89 0.27 -4.96 8.17
N PHE A 90 -0.58 -5.27 7.20
CA PHE A 90 -0.25 -6.18 6.09
C PHE A 90 0.94 -5.67 5.28
N MET A 91 0.91 -4.41 4.85
CA MET A 91 1.99 -3.79 4.08
C MET A 91 3.30 -3.71 4.86
N GLN A 92 3.25 -3.40 6.16
CA GLN A 92 4.43 -3.35 7.02
C GLN A 92 5.12 -4.72 7.15
N GLU A 93 4.35 -5.80 7.13
CA GLU A 93 4.88 -7.16 7.21
C GLU A 93 5.44 -7.65 5.86
N HIS A 94 4.76 -7.31 4.75
CA HIS A 94 5.03 -7.88 3.42
C HIS A 94 5.93 -7.02 2.53
N VAL A 95 6.22 -5.76 2.87
CA VAL A 95 7.05 -4.85 2.07
C VAL A 95 8.21 -4.35 2.91
N ALA A 96 9.45 -4.50 2.42
CA ALA A 96 10.65 -4.15 3.19
C ALA A 96 10.79 -2.63 3.41
N ASP A 97 10.44 -1.83 2.41
CA ASP A 97 10.46 -0.36 2.46
C ASP A 97 9.14 0.20 1.90
N PRO A 98 8.04 0.16 2.67
CA PRO A 98 6.72 0.59 2.17
C PRO A 98 6.71 2.04 1.66
N THR A 99 7.49 2.92 2.28
CA THR A 99 7.55 4.34 1.92
C THR A 99 8.16 4.56 0.53
N ALA A 100 9.16 3.77 0.14
CA ALA A 100 9.73 3.81 -1.20
C ALA A 100 8.73 3.42 -2.31
N TYR A 101 7.72 2.63 -1.97
CA TYR A 101 6.59 2.23 -2.82
C TYR A 101 5.35 3.11 -2.63
N GLY A 102 5.45 4.25 -1.93
CA GLY A 102 4.32 5.18 -1.77
C GLY A 102 3.31 4.79 -0.69
N ILE A 103 3.63 3.82 0.18
CA ILE A 103 2.82 3.45 1.34
C ILE A 103 3.43 4.08 2.60
N TYR A 104 2.78 5.13 3.10
CA TYR A 104 3.21 5.85 4.29
C TYR A 104 2.43 5.35 5.51
N ILE A 105 3.10 4.74 6.48
CA ILE A 105 2.45 4.14 7.65
C ILE A 105 2.72 5.02 8.87
N VAL A 106 1.70 5.73 9.34
CA VAL A 106 1.76 6.53 10.57
C VAL A 106 1.68 5.61 11.78
N ASP A 107 2.57 5.82 12.74
CA ASP A 107 2.54 5.11 14.01
C ASP A 107 1.53 5.78 14.94
N ARG A 108 0.38 5.11 15.11
CA ARG A 108 -0.70 5.48 16.04
C ARG A 108 -0.83 4.50 17.20
N ARG A 109 -0.02 3.44 17.23
CA ARG A 109 -0.07 2.37 18.25
C ARG A 109 0.91 2.61 19.38
N PHE A 110 2.10 3.11 19.07
CA PHE A 110 3.20 3.25 20.04
C PHE A 110 3.63 4.70 20.26
N ARG A 111 2.82 5.66 19.79
CA ARG A 111 3.07 7.10 19.89
C ARG A 111 1.88 7.85 20.44
N SER A 112 2.16 9.02 21.02
CA SER A 112 1.11 9.95 21.44
C SER A 112 0.34 10.51 20.23
N PRO A 113 -0.90 11.00 20.41
CA PRO A 113 -1.65 11.63 19.33
C PRO A 113 -0.89 12.78 18.66
N ASP A 114 -0.22 13.64 19.43
CA ASP A 114 0.56 14.76 18.91
C ASP A 114 1.77 14.28 18.08
N ASP A 115 2.47 13.23 18.53
CA ASP A 115 3.58 12.65 17.78
C ASP A 115 3.11 12.02 16.46
N SER A 116 1.94 11.37 16.46
CA SER A 116 1.32 10.84 15.24
C SER A 116 0.94 11.97 14.27
N CYS A 117 0.39 13.08 14.77
CA CYS A 117 0.08 14.27 13.96
C CYS A 117 1.35 14.90 13.36
N ASN A 118 2.42 14.98 14.14
CA ASN A 118 3.72 15.47 13.67
C ASN A 118 4.33 14.55 12.60
N GLN A 119 4.21 13.24 12.76
CA GLN A 119 4.66 12.28 11.76
C GLN A 119 3.86 12.39 10.46
N LEU A 120 2.53 12.46 10.54
CA LEU A 120 1.67 12.67 9.39
C LEU A 120 2.05 13.95 8.63
N THR A 121 2.22 15.06 9.35
CA THR A 121 2.64 16.34 8.76
C THR A 121 3.98 16.23 8.04
N LYS A 122 4.95 15.49 8.60
CA LYS A 122 6.25 15.26 7.95
C LYS A 122 6.11 14.47 6.65
N PHE A 123 5.27 13.43 6.61
CA PHE A 123 5.01 12.68 5.38
C PHE A 123 4.37 13.56 4.30
N LEU A 124 3.32 14.33 4.65
CA LEU A 124 2.65 15.22 3.70
C LEU A 124 3.60 16.31 3.18
N TYR A 125 4.37 16.94 4.07
CA TYR A 125 5.34 17.96 3.67
C TYR A 125 6.45 17.38 2.79
N GLY A 126 6.97 16.20 3.11
CA GLY A 126 7.95 15.50 2.29
C GLY A 126 7.43 15.19 0.89
N PHE A 127 6.19 14.74 0.77
CA PHE A 127 5.52 14.49 -0.51
C PHE A 127 5.39 15.77 -1.35
N CYS A 128 5.01 16.89 -0.74
CA CYS A 128 4.92 18.19 -1.44
C CYS A 128 6.27 18.69 -1.99
N LYS A 129 7.40 18.23 -1.44
CA LYS A 129 8.75 18.59 -1.91
C LYS A 129 9.24 17.75 -3.10
N GLN A 130 8.52 16.70 -3.47
CA GLN A 130 8.93 15.86 -4.59
C GLN A 130 8.81 16.61 -5.94
N SER A 131 9.71 16.30 -6.87
CA SER A 131 9.57 16.73 -8.26
C SER A 131 8.46 15.96 -8.97
N ARG A 132 8.03 16.45 -10.14
CA ARG A 132 7.05 15.72 -10.97
C ARG A 132 7.56 14.33 -11.36
N ARG A 133 8.84 14.22 -11.76
CA ARG A 133 9.49 12.95 -12.11
C ARG A 133 9.47 11.97 -10.93
N GLN A 134 9.83 12.43 -9.73
CA GLN A 134 9.80 11.60 -8.52
C GLN A 134 8.38 11.09 -8.20
N ARG A 135 7.34 11.91 -8.37
CA ARG A 135 5.95 11.48 -8.18
C ARG A 135 5.52 10.42 -9.20
N ILE A 136 5.89 10.57 -10.47
CA ILE A 136 5.58 9.58 -11.51
C ILE A 136 6.23 8.23 -11.17
N ILE A 137 7.53 8.25 -10.85
CA ILE A 137 8.25 7.03 -10.44
C ILE A 137 7.57 6.38 -9.23
N GLN A 138 7.22 7.17 -8.20
CA GLN A 138 6.55 6.63 -7.02
C GLN A 138 5.17 6.02 -7.32
N ARG A 139 4.38 6.62 -8.23
CA ARG A 139 3.10 6.04 -8.68
C ARG A 139 3.30 4.68 -9.35
N ASN A 140 4.30 4.56 -10.23
CA ASN A 140 4.64 3.31 -10.92
C ASN A 140 5.14 2.26 -9.91
N ARG A 141 5.90 2.66 -8.88
CA ARG A 141 6.23 1.78 -7.75
C ARG A 141 4.97 1.32 -7.01
N THR A 142 4.08 2.25 -6.70
CA THR A 142 2.85 1.96 -5.94
C THR A 142 1.98 0.92 -6.65
N GLU A 143 1.79 1.08 -7.97
CA GLU A 143 0.99 0.18 -8.79
C GLU A 143 1.51 -1.27 -8.77
N ARG A 144 2.83 -1.45 -8.73
CA ARG A 144 3.47 -2.78 -8.65
C ARG A 144 3.14 -3.56 -7.36
N LEU A 145 2.66 -2.90 -6.32
CA LEU A 145 2.17 -3.58 -5.11
C LEU A 145 0.78 -4.18 -5.28
N SER A 146 0.06 -3.89 -6.37
CA SER A 146 -1.29 -4.40 -6.64
C SER A 146 -1.35 -5.93 -6.66
N ASP A 147 -0.31 -6.61 -7.17
CA ASP A 147 -0.21 -8.07 -7.19
C ASP A 147 -0.30 -8.71 -5.80
N LEU A 148 0.17 -8.00 -4.75
CA LEU A 148 0.08 -8.47 -3.36
C LEU A 148 -1.34 -8.45 -2.82
N LEU A 149 -2.18 -7.59 -3.41
CA LEU A 149 -3.56 -7.35 -3.00
C LEU A 149 -4.56 -8.16 -3.83
N ASP A 150 -4.09 -8.84 -4.88
CA ASP A 150 -4.93 -9.69 -5.71
C ASP A 150 -5.35 -10.98 -4.98
N TRP A 151 -6.58 -11.43 -5.23
CA TRP A 151 -7.12 -12.67 -4.65
C TRP A 151 -6.35 -13.94 -5.05
N ARG A 152 -5.65 -13.92 -6.18
CA ARG A 152 -4.71 -14.98 -6.58
C ARG A 152 -3.61 -15.16 -5.54
N TYR A 153 -3.16 -14.06 -4.90
CA TYR A 153 -2.20 -14.11 -3.80
C TYR A 153 -2.91 -14.33 -2.45
N LEU A 154 -3.88 -13.48 -2.10
CA LEU A 154 -4.54 -13.51 -0.78
C LEU A 154 -5.36 -14.78 -0.53
N GLY A 155 -5.86 -15.43 -1.58
CA GLY A 155 -6.63 -16.67 -1.50
C GLY A 155 -5.88 -17.84 -0.86
N ARG A 156 -4.54 -17.81 -0.84
CA ARG A 156 -3.71 -18.82 -0.17
C ARG A 156 -4.01 -18.94 1.32
N TYR A 157 -4.35 -17.82 1.98
CA TYR A 157 -4.67 -17.80 3.41
C TYR A 157 -5.99 -18.53 3.68
N TYR A 158 -6.96 -18.41 2.77
CA TYR A 158 -8.21 -19.17 2.84
C TYR A 158 -7.99 -20.67 2.59
N GLN A 159 -7.14 -21.02 1.62
CA GLN A 159 -6.79 -22.42 1.36
C GLN A 159 -6.10 -23.05 2.58
N HIS A 160 -5.14 -22.33 3.19
CA HIS A 160 -4.47 -22.76 4.41
C HIS A 160 -5.46 -22.96 5.57
N ALA A 161 -6.37 -22.01 5.81
CA ALA A 161 -7.38 -22.13 6.86
C ALA A 161 -8.28 -23.37 6.67
N ARG A 162 -8.66 -23.70 5.42
CA ARG A 162 -9.43 -24.91 5.10
C ARG A 162 -8.62 -26.18 5.35
N HIS A 163 -7.37 -26.24 4.91
CA HIS A 163 -6.50 -27.39 5.16
C HIS A 163 -6.25 -27.61 6.64
N LEU A 164 -6.01 -26.54 7.41
CA LEU A 164 -5.84 -26.59 8.86
C LEU A 164 -7.11 -27.09 9.57
N THR A 165 -8.28 -26.71 9.07
CA THR A 165 -9.56 -27.20 9.59
C THR A 165 -9.71 -28.70 9.34
N LEU A 166 -9.41 -29.16 8.12
CA LEU A 166 -9.51 -30.58 7.76
C LEU A 166 -8.52 -31.44 8.55
N SER A 167 -7.28 -30.99 8.76
CA SER A 167 -6.30 -31.74 9.56
C SER A 167 -6.66 -31.84 11.02
N ARG A 168 -7.30 -30.82 11.60
CA ARG A 168 -7.81 -30.85 12.98
C ARG A 168 -9.05 -31.73 13.13
N ALA A 169 -9.97 -31.69 12.15
CA ALA A 169 -11.21 -32.45 12.19
C ALA A 169 -11.00 -33.94 11.86
N PHE A 170 -10.05 -34.25 10.98
CA PHE A 170 -9.78 -35.62 10.50
C PHE A 170 -8.27 -35.93 10.46
N PRO A 171 -7.59 -36.02 11.62
CA PRO A 171 -6.13 -36.17 11.68
C PRO A 171 -5.58 -37.41 10.95
N ASP A 172 -6.34 -38.51 10.93
CA ASP A 172 -5.92 -39.77 10.28
C ASP A 172 -5.99 -39.73 8.75
N LYS A 173 -6.73 -38.76 8.18
CA LYS A 173 -6.97 -38.64 6.73
C LYS A 173 -6.25 -37.44 6.12
N PHE A 174 -6.05 -36.38 6.90
CA PHE A 174 -5.45 -35.14 6.43
C PHE A 174 -4.25 -34.80 7.30
N HIS A 175 -3.07 -35.05 6.77
CA HIS A 175 -1.83 -34.56 7.35
C HIS A 175 -1.52 -33.18 6.75
N VAL A 176 -1.51 -32.17 7.61
CA VAL A 176 -0.85 -30.90 7.30
C VAL A 176 0.55 -31.02 7.88
N GLU A 177 1.58 -30.98 7.04
CA GLU A 177 2.95 -30.81 7.53
C GLU A 177 2.97 -29.57 8.43
N SER A 178 3.71 -29.63 9.54
CA SER A 178 3.89 -28.50 10.48
C SER A 178 4.72 -27.36 9.87
N THR A 179 4.52 -27.05 8.60
CA THR A 179 4.76 -25.71 8.11
C THR A 179 3.63 -24.87 8.69
N SER A 180 4.01 -24.00 9.62
CA SER A 180 3.25 -22.85 10.11
C SER A 180 2.43 -22.19 8.98
N PRO A 181 1.38 -21.39 9.28
CA PRO A 181 0.74 -20.54 8.26
C PRO A 181 1.83 -19.98 7.35
N PRO A 182 1.73 -20.13 6.01
CA PRO A 182 2.87 -20.04 5.09
C PRO A 182 3.72 -18.88 5.55
N THR A 183 4.84 -19.19 6.18
CA THR A 183 5.58 -18.18 6.93
C THR A 183 5.96 -17.13 5.91
N THR A 184 5.55 -15.89 6.16
CA THR A 184 6.05 -14.70 5.46
C THR A 184 7.56 -14.50 5.72
N GLU A 185 8.20 -15.43 6.44
CA GLU A 185 9.66 -15.62 6.51
C GLU A 185 10.23 -15.99 5.13
N GLY A 186 10.27 -15.01 4.24
CA GLY A 186 10.93 -15.13 2.93
C GLY A 186 10.37 -14.21 1.87
N PHE A 187 9.14 -13.71 2.04
CA PHE A 187 8.51 -12.82 1.09
C PHE A 187 8.35 -11.43 1.70
N LYS A 188 9.40 -10.62 1.57
CA LYS A 188 9.29 -9.18 1.67
C LYS A 188 9.51 -8.62 0.27
N TYR A 189 8.53 -7.89 -0.25
CA TYR A 189 8.71 -7.13 -1.47
C TYR A 189 9.96 -6.27 -1.28
N PRO A 190 10.98 -6.43 -2.13
CA PRO A 190 12.30 -5.86 -1.92
C PRO A 190 12.23 -4.33 -1.94
N ARG A 191 13.28 -3.65 -1.48
CA ARG A 191 13.41 -2.21 -1.70
C ARG A 191 13.63 -1.95 -3.20
N PRO A 192 13.02 -0.90 -3.82
CA PRO A 192 13.22 -0.67 -5.23
C PRO A 192 14.67 -0.30 -5.52
N SER A 193 15.25 -0.91 -6.54
CA SER A 193 16.68 -0.76 -6.86
C SER A 193 17.09 0.64 -7.28
N SER A 194 16.16 1.46 -7.78
CA SER A 194 16.42 2.87 -8.12
C SER A 194 16.36 3.81 -6.91
N VAL A 195 16.10 3.29 -5.71
CA VAL A 195 16.30 4.06 -4.48
C VAL A 195 17.76 3.88 -4.03
N PRO A 196 18.54 4.96 -3.90
CA PRO A 196 19.93 4.84 -3.48
C PRO A 196 20.04 4.16 -2.11
N PRO A 197 21.08 3.33 -1.88
CA PRO A 197 21.39 2.85 -0.54
C PRO A 197 21.58 4.07 0.39
N SER A 198 21.15 3.94 1.65
CA SER A 198 21.07 5.03 2.63
C SER A 198 22.31 5.95 2.63
N PRO A 199 22.15 7.26 2.94
CA PRO A 199 23.21 8.24 2.69
C PRO A 199 24.45 7.96 3.55
N THR A 200 25.56 7.68 2.89
CA THR A 200 26.90 7.76 3.49
C THR A 200 27.19 9.24 3.75
N GLY A 201 27.48 9.58 5.01
CA GLY A 201 28.03 10.84 5.52
C GLY A 201 28.02 12.10 4.64
N SER A 202 27.31 13.12 5.12
CA SER A 202 27.37 14.53 4.72
C SER A 202 28.76 15.03 4.34
N GLN A 203 28.91 15.56 3.12
CA GLN A 203 29.89 16.60 2.79
C GLN A 203 29.13 17.92 2.54
N VAL A 204 29.76 19.01 2.99
CA VAL A 204 29.18 20.33 3.22
C VAL A 204 28.97 21.12 1.92
N SER A 205 28.01 22.03 1.98
CA SER A 205 27.36 22.86 0.97
C SER A 205 28.24 23.85 0.19
N SER A 206 27.77 24.23 -1.00
CA SER A 206 27.97 25.58 -1.57
C SER A 206 26.68 26.00 -2.31
N PRO A 207 26.27 27.28 -2.26
CA PRO A 207 25.00 27.73 -2.82
C PRO A 207 25.19 28.09 -4.30
N GLN A 208 24.54 27.36 -5.20
CA GLN A 208 24.36 27.79 -6.58
C GLN A 208 22.88 27.84 -6.94
N SER A 209 22.57 28.88 -7.71
CA SER A 209 21.27 29.40 -8.09
C SER A 209 20.37 28.35 -8.75
N SER A 210 19.11 28.32 -8.33
CA SER A 210 18.02 27.63 -8.99
C SER A 210 17.70 28.30 -10.33
N ASP A 211 18.21 27.77 -11.44
CA ASP A 211 17.63 27.87 -12.80
C ASP A 211 18.53 27.20 -13.84
N VAL A 212 19.03 25.99 -13.55
CA VAL A 212 19.60 25.12 -14.57
C VAL A 212 18.96 23.77 -14.40
N GLU A 213 18.25 23.34 -15.43
CA GLU A 213 17.73 21.99 -15.57
C GLU A 213 18.95 21.06 -15.56
N ASP A 214 19.14 20.31 -14.47
CA ASP A 214 20.07 19.18 -14.40
C ASP A 214 19.58 18.10 -15.38
N GLU A 215 19.82 18.29 -16.67
CA GLU A 215 19.55 17.30 -17.73
C GLU A 215 20.71 16.33 -17.96
N ASP A 216 21.86 16.51 -17.29
CA ASP A 216 23.09 15.80 -17.63
C ASP A 216 23.76 15.08 -16.45
N GLU A 217 23.08 14.10 -15.82
CA GLU A 217 23.73 12.90 -15.21
C GLU A 217 22.76 11.80 -14.73
N ASP A 218 21.53 11.71 -15.26
CA ASP A 218 20.58 10.67 -14.85
C ASP A 218 20.77 9.39 -15.66
N GLU A 219 21.27 8.32 -15.03
CA GLU A 219 20.97 6.95 -15.43
C GLU A 219 19.49 6.89 -15.82
N ARG A 220 19.22 6.58 -17.08
CA ARG A 220 17.88 6.63 -17.66
C ARG A 220 17.01 5.62 -16.89
N TYR A 221 16.22 6.10 -15.92
CA TYR A 221 15.31 5.27 -15.13
C TYR A 221 14.52 4.36 -16.06
N ASN A 222 14.84 3.07 -16.04
CA ASN A 222 14.20 2.06 -16.84
C ASN A 222 13.20 1.31 -15.96
N GLU A 223 11.94 1.66 -16.13
CA GLU A 223 10.83 1.08 -15.37
C GLU A 223 10.69 -0.42 -15.58
N GLU A 224 10.86 -0.90 -16.82
CA GLU A 224 10.76 -2.32 -17.15
C GLU A 224 11.86 -3.11 -16.44
N GLU A 225 13.08 -2.58 -16.44
CA GLU A 225 14.22 -3.21 -15.78
C GLU A 225 14.05 -3.24 -14.25
N GLU A 226 13.55 -2.16 -13.63
CA GLU A 226 13.26 -2.17 -12.19
C GLU A 226 12.14 -3.16 -11.85
N ALA A 227 11.09 -3.23 -12.68
CA ALA A 227 10.00 -4.19 -12.50
C ALA A 227 10.49 -5.64 -12.64
N GLU A 228 11.39 -5.92 -13.58
CA GLU A 228 12.03 -7.24 -13.72
C GLU A 228 12.88 -7.60 -12.52
N ARG A 229 13.69 -6.67 -12.00
CA ARG A 229 14.47 -6.90 -10.77
C ARG A 229 13.58 -7.18 -9.57
N ASP A 230 12.47 -6.45 -9.43
CA ASP A 230 11.50 -6.70 -8.36
C ASP A 230 10.87 -8.09 -8.52
N ARG A 231 10.55 -8.52 -9.74
CA ARG A 231 10.04 -9.87 -10.06
C ARG A 231 11.05 -10.99 -9.82
N LEU A 232 12.34 -10.76 -10.06
CA LEU A 232 13.40 -11.74 -9.80
C LEU A 232 13.68 -11.88 -8.29
N ASN A 233 13.58 -10.77 -7.56
CA ASN A 233 13.71 -10.73 -6.11
C ASN A 233 12.47 -11.28 -5.40
N ILE A 234 11.30 -11.28 -6.08
CA ILE A 234 10.16 -12.12 -5.76
C ILE A 234 10.57 -13.58 -6.01
N LYS A 235 11.17 -14.23 -5.01
CA LYS A 235 11.29 -15.69 -5.00
C LYS A 235 9.89 -16.26 -5.21
N SER A 236 9.67 -16.93 -6.34
CA SER A 236 8.43 -17.67 -6.57
C SER A 236 8.16 -18.53 -5.34
N PRO A 237 7.00 -18.38 -4.67
CA PRO A 237 6.73 -19.16 -3.48
C PRO A 237 6.52 -20.65 -3.80
N PHE A 238 6.36 -21.04 -5.08
CA PHE A 238 6.16 -22.45 -5.44
C PHE A 238 6.71 -22.83 -6.81
N SER A 239 7.71 -23.72 -6.81
CA SER A 239 7.63 -24.92 -7.64
C SER A 239 6.61 -25.85 -6.98
N LEU A 240 5.57 -26.27 -7.70
CA LEU A 240 4.71 -27.36 -7.22
C LEU A 240 5.60 -28.60 -7.05
N GLY A 241 5.93 -28.93 -5.80
CA GLY A 241 6.41 -30.26 -5.45
C GLY A 241 5.43 -31.28 -6.01
N HIS A 242 5.97 -32.26 -6.73
CA HIS A 242 5.29 -33.37 -7.36
C HIS A 242 4.17 -33.90 -6.47
N VAL A 243 2.92 -33.82 -6.92
CA VAL A 243 1.79 -34.51 -6.28
C VAL A 243 2.16 -35.99 -6.25
N PRO A 244 2.31 -36.64 -5.08
CA PRO A 244 2.58 -38.07 -5.06
C PRO A 244 1.41 -38.75 -5.76
N HIS A 245 1.70 -39.46 -6.85
CA HIS A 245 0.73 -40.34 -7.49
C HIS A 245 0.23 -41.30 -6.42
N GLY A 246 -1.00 -41.06 -5.93
CA GLY A 246 -1.68 -41.99 -5.04
C GLY A 246 -1.67 -43.35 -5.71
N LYS A 247 -1.05 -44.35 -5.05
CA LYS A 247 -1.04 -45.73 -5.52
C LYS A 247 -2.49 -46.12 -5.83
N LYS A 248 -2.82 -46.27 -7.12
CA LYS A 248 -4.05 -46.92 -7.55
C LYS A 248 -4.09 -48.28 -6.85
N LYS A 249 -5.02 -48.45 -5.90
CA LYS A 249 -5.36 -49.78 -5.40
C LYS A 249 -5.83 -50.59 -6.61
N LEU A 250 -5.14 -51.68 -6.88
CA LEU A 250 -5.51 -52.68 -7.88
C LEU A 250 -6.98 -53.05 -7.63
N HIS A 251 -7.82 -52.82 -8.64
CA HIS A 251 -9.19 -53.29 -8.63
C HIS A 251 -9.13 -54.81 -8.67
N GLY A 252 -9.59 -55.44 -7.58
CA GLY A 252 -9.73 -56.88 -7.50
C GLY A 252 -10.62 -57.38 -8.64
N GLU A 253 -10.14 -58.41 -9.31
CA GLU A 253 -10.91 -59.27 -10.20
C GLU A 253 -12.10 -59.83 -9.42
N TYR A 254 -13.29 -59.36 -9.75
CA TYR A 254 -14.50 -60.11 -9.48
C TYR A 254 -14.55 -61.26 -10.50
N LYS A 255 -14.43 -62.48 -9.98
CA LYS A 255 -14.69 -63.73 -10.69
C LYS A 255 -16.15 -63.78 -11.16
N ASN A 256 -16.35 -64.27 -12.37
CA ASN A 256 -17.48 -65.16 -12.69
C ASN A 256 -16.99 -66.61 -12.59
#